data_AF-A0A7S3VIU3-F1
#
_entry.id   AF-A0A7S3VIU3-F1
#
_cell.length_a   1.000
_cell.length_b   1.000
_cell.length_c   1.000
_cell.angle_alpha   90.00
_cell.angle_beta   90.00
_cell.angle_gamma   90.00
#
_symmetry.space_group_name_H-M   'P 1'
#
loop_
_entity.id
_entity.type
_entity.pdbx_description
1 polymer ?
#
loop_
_entity_poly.entity_id
_entity_poly.type
_entity_poly.pdbx_seq_one_letter_code
_entity_poly.pdbx_strand_id
1 'polypeptide(L)'
;MAYMHASLCRTVPAGFMELNESSAQGAARETMEEAGANVEIIAPYCHWDIPVIGQAYILFRAKLLAPFTIQSETAESLESQLFDPADIPFQDIAFSSVSLALRYYLEDVEAKKWRVHHGVIEKKLGSAPNDPSTFQIKDLMSMEVS
;
A
#
# COMPACT_ATOMS: atom_id res chain seq x y z
N MET A 1 -10.92 -6.50 9.09
CA MET A 1 -9.64 -6.26 8.37
C MET A 1 -9.02 -5.07 9.05
N ALA A 2 -7.97 -5.30 9.83
CA ALA A 2 -7.20 -4.23 10.46
C ALA A 2 -6.16 -3.76 9.44
N TYR A 3 -6.15 -2.46 9.11
CA TYR A 3 -5.11 -1.89 8.24
C TYR A 3 -3.85 -1.75 9.04
N MET A 4 -2.80 -2.36 8.53
CA MET A 4 -1.49 -2.28 9.12
C MET A 4 -0.71 -1.16 8.43
N HIS A 5 -0.32 -0.19 9.24
CA HIS A 5 0.58 0.88 8.86
C HIS A 5 1.87 0.69 9.65
N ALA A 6 2.99 0.59 8.95
CA ALA A 6 4.33 0.59 9.54
C ALA A 6 4.94 1.98 9.30
N SER A 7 5.38 2.63 10.36
CA SER A 7 5.91 3.99 10.34
C SER A 7 7.42 4.00 10.47
N LEU A 8 8.13 4.22 9.37
CA LEU A 8 8.72 5.55 9.26
C LEU A 8 7.61 6.42 8.70
N CYS A 9 6.89 7.10 9.61
CA CYS A 9 5.68 7.90 9.44
C CYS A 9 5.26 7.98 7.96
N ARG A 10 4.07 7.45 7.62
CA ARG A 10 3.31 7.71 6.38
C ARG A 10 3.28 6.67 5.22
N THR A 11 3.52 5.36 5.40
CA THR A 11 3.40 4.32 4.33
C THR A 11 2.77 2.97 4.77
N VAL A 12 2.39 2.12 3.82
CA VAL A 12 2.11 0.69 4.07
C VAL A 12 3.38 -0.13 3.82
N PRO A 13 3.55 -1.32 4.44
CA PRO A 13 4.71 -2.17 4.19
C PRO A 13 4.87 -2.53 2.72
N ALA A 14 6.06 -2.25 2.20
CA ALA A 14 6.38 -2.42 0.79
C ALA A 14 7.89 -2.29 0.57
N GLY A 15 8.47 -3.29 -0.08
CA GLY A 15 9.85 -3.26 -0.54
C GLY A 15 10.01 -3.97 -1.87
N PHE A 16 11.27 -4.19 -2.25
CA PHE A 16 11.59 -4.83 -3.52
C PHE A 16 11.29 -6.33 -3.47
N MET A 17 10.79 -6.86 -4.58
CA MET A 17 10.67 -8.31 -4.73
C MET A 17 12.06 -8.94 -4.86
N GLU A 18 12.29 -9.98 -4.08
CA GLU A 18 13.54 -10.74 -4.08
C GLU A 18 13.55 -11.89 -5.10
N LEU A 19 14.73 -12.48 -5.32
CA LEU A 19 14.86 -13.65 -6.17
C LEU A 19 14.24 -14.88 -5.51
N ASN A 20 13.49 -15.67 -6.29
CA ASN A 20 12.82 -16.90 -5.88
C ASN A 20 11.61 -16.72 -4.94
N GLU A 21 11.06 -15.51 -4.83
CA GLU A 21 9.74 -15.27 -4.23
C GLU A 21 8.73 -14.81 -5.29
N SER A 22 7.45 -15.07 -5.03
CA SER A 22 6.33 -14.42 -5.72
C SER A 22 6.06 -13.06 -5.10
N SER A 23 5.39 -12.16 -5.84
CA SER A 23 5.02 -10.83 -5.33
C SER A 23 4.12 -10.89 -4.08
N ALA A 24 3.29 -11.92 -3.94
CA ALA A 24 2.50 -12.14 -2.73
C ALA A 24 3.39 -12.58 -1.54
N GLN A 25 4.40 -13.41 -1.77
CA GLN A 25 5.37 -13.78 -0.73
C GLN A 25 6.18 -12.56 -0.28
N GLY A 26 6.65 -11.73 -1.22
CA GLY A 26 7.31 -10.47 -0.92
C GLY A 26 6.42 -9.55 -0.07
N ALA A 27 5.15 -9.35 -0.45
CA ALA A 27 4.22 -8.55 0.34
C ALA A 27 4.05 -9.04 1.79
N ALA A 28 4.02 -10.36 2.01
CA ALA A 28 3.95 -10.94 3.34
C ALA A 28 5.27 -10.82 4.12
N ARG A 29 6.41 -10.94 3.45
CA ARG A 29 7.75 -10.75 4.03
C ARG A 29 7.95 -9.30 4.49
N GLU A 30 7.72 -8.32 3.62
CA GLU A 30 7.83 -6.88 3.94
C GLU A 30 6.92 -6.49 5.10
N THR A 31 5.71 -7.06 5.13
CA THR A 31 4.77 -6.91 6.25
C THR A 31 5.36 -7.43 7.58
N MET A 32 6.05 -8.57 7.56
CA MET A 32 6.71 -9.11 8.74
C MET A 32 7.92 -8.27 9.14
N GLU A 33 8.73 -7.82 8.19
CA GLU A 33 9.96 -7.06 8.45
C GLU A 33 9.66 -5.65 8.98
N GLU A 34 8.73 -4.94 8.35
CA GLU A 34 8.43 -3.55 8.70
C GLU A 34 7.48 -3.43 9.91
N ALA A 35 6.51 -4.35 10.07
CA ALA A 35 5.48 -4.26 11.10
C ALA A 35 5.44 -5.44 12.10
N GLY A 36 6.31 -6.45 11.96
CA GLY A 36 6.32 -7.62 12.84
C GLY A 36 5.02 -8.42 12.82
N ALA A 37 4.27 -8.37 11.71
CA ALA A 37 2.92 -8.87 11.64
C ALA A 37 2.79 -10.06 10.69
N ASN A 38 2.02 -11.07 11.12
CA ASN A 38 1.69 -12.22 10.27
C ASN A 38 0.41 -11.92 9.49
N VAL A 39 0.46 -12.09 8.17
CA VAL A 39 -0.70 -11.86 7.29
C VAL A 39 -0.96 -13.00 6.33
N GLU A 40 -2.24 -13.20 6.02
CA GLU A 40 -2.70 -13.97 4.86
C GLU A 40 -2.97 -13.01 3.70
N ILE A 41 -2.24 -13.15 2.60
CA ILE A 41 -2.49 -12.37 1.38
C ILE A 41 -3.80 -12.85 0.74
N ILE A 42 -4.75 -11.92 0.52
CA ILE A 42 -6.05 -12.22 -0.08
C ILE A 42 -5.97 -12.13 -1.60
N ALA A 43 -5.55 -10.96 -2.12
CA ALA A 43 -5.57 -10.67 -3.54
C ALA A 43 -4.72 -9.43 -3.86
N PRO A 44 -4.19 -9.32 -5.10
CA PRO A 44 -3.72 -8.04 -5.63
C PRO A 44 -4.81 -6.98 -5.51
N TYR A 45 -4.42 -5.73 -5.32
CA TYR A 45 -5.34 -4.63 -5.11
C TYR A 45 -5.04 -3.43 -6.00
N CYS A 46 -3.80 -2.97 -6.01
CA CYS A 46 -3.38 -1.89 -6.88
C CYS A 46 -2.10 -2.28 -7.63
N HIS A 47 -2.03 -1.92 -8.91
CA HIS A 47 -0.83 -2.02 -9.73
C HIS A 47 -0.52 -0.66 -10.35
N TRP A 48 0.46 0.05 -9.77
CA TRP A 48 0.86 1.38 -10.21
C TRP A 48 2.17 1.35 -10.97
N ASP A 49 2.15 1.77 -12.23
CA ASP A 49 3.37 2.06 -12.96
C ASP A 49 3.84 3.47 -12.62
N ILE A 50 5.12 3.62 -12.26
CA ILE A 50 5.73 4.91 -11.92
C ILE A 50 7.01 5.11 -12.74
N PRO A 51 6.89 5.42 -14.06
CA PRO A 51 8.03 5.41 -14.98
C PRO A 51 9.13 6.41 -14.61
N VAL A 52 8.79 7.55 -14.00
CA VAL A 52 9.76 8.58 -13.60
C VAL A 52 10.82 8.09 -12.61
N ILE A 53 10.50 7.04 -11.83
CA ILE A 53 11.45 6.35 -10.95
C ILE A 53 11.75 4.91 -11.41
N GLY A 54 11.22 4.48 -12.56
CA GLY A 54 11.45 3.15 -13.13
C GLY A 54 10.92 1.99 -12.29
N GLN A 55 9.81 2.20 -11.56
CA GLN A 55 9.25 1.17 -10.65
C GLN A 55 7.79 0.86 -10.98
N ALA A 56 7.38 -0.36 -10.67
CA ALA A 56 5.98 -0.80 -10.64
C ALA A 56 5.64 -1.26 -9.21
N TYR A 57 4.54 -0.76 -8.66
CA TYR A 57 4.10 -1.06 -7.30
C TYR A 57 2.90 -2.00 -7.39
N ILE A 58 3.01 -3.18 -6.78
CA ILE A 58 1.90 -4.11 -6.64
C ILE A 58 1.54 -4.19 -5.16
N LEU A 59 0.39 -3.62 -4.80
CA LEU A 59 -0.13 -3.63 -3.43
C LEU A 59 -1.21 -4.70 -3.30
N PHE A 60 -1.24 -5.35 -2.15
CA PHE A 60 -2.15 -6.46 -1.87
C PHE A 60 -3.10 -6.14 -0.72
N ARG A 61 -4.32 -6.67 -0.79
CA ARG A 61 -5.17 -6.79 0.39
C ARG A 61 -4.74 -8.03 1.15
N ALA A 62 -4.65 -7.90 2.47
CA ALA A 62 -4.27 -9.00 3.36
C ALA A 62 -5.15 -9.02 4.61
N LYS A 63 -5.20 -10.17 5.28
CA LYS A 63 -5.78 -10.31 6.63
C LYS A 63 -4.67 -10.46 7.64
N LEU A 64 -4.69 -9.62 8.67
CA LEU A 64 -3.90 -9.85 9.86
C LEU A 64 -4.33 -11.16 10.51
N LEU A 65 -3.36 -12.03 10.80
CA LEU A 65 -3.58 -13.35 11.42
C LEU A 65 -3.44 -13.27 12.94
N ALA A 66 -3.98 -14.28 13.62
CA ALA A 66 -3.78 -14.45 15.06
C ALA A 66 -2.26 -14.50 15.37
N PRO A 67 -1.79 -13.83 16.44
CA PRO A 67 -2.56 -13.24 17.55
C PRO A 67 -3.11 -11.82 17.31
N PHE A 68 -3.14 -11.34 16.06
CA PHE A 68 -3.61 -10.01 15.66
C PHE A 68 -2.77 -8.88 16.25
N THR A 69 -1.46 -9.08 16.26
CA THR A 69 -0.48 -8.15 16.79
C THR A 69 0.36 -7.54 15.69
N ILE A 70 0.79 -6.31 15.92
CA ILE A 70 1.83 -5.61 15.17
C ILE A 70 2.90 -5.17 16.17
N GLN A 71 4.15 -5.06 15.73
CA GLN A 71 5.22 -4.47 16.54
C GLN A 71 5.19 -2.96 16.33
N SER A 72 5.16 -2.20 17.42
CA SER A 72 5.18 -0.74 17.33
C SER A 72 6.50 -0.21 16.77
N GLU A 73 7.61 -0.92 16.93
CA GLU A 73 8.90 -0.53 16.39
C GLU A 73 9.60 -1.76 15.81
N THR A 74 10.26 -1.60 14.67
CA THR A 74 11.08 -2.62 14.02
C THR A 74 12.43 -2.02 13.62
N ALA A 75 13.32 -2.81 13.02
CA ALA A 75 14.58 -2.29 12.52
C ALA A 75 14.39 -1.23 11.41
N GLU A 76 13.25 -1.27 10.72
CA GLU A 76 12.95 -0.41 9.56
C GLU A 76 11.81 0.59 9.83
N SER A 77 11.08 0.44 10.95
CA SER A 77 9.99 1.33 11.37
C SER A 77 10.18 1.88 12.78
N LEU A 78 10.12 3.20 12.91
CA LEU A 78 10.16 3.95 14.19
C LEU A 78 8.85 3.90 14.99
N GLU A 79 7.73 3.65 14.34
CA GLU A 79 6.41 3.51 14.94
C GLU A 79 5.61 2.54 14.04
N SER A 80 4.52 1.92 14.46
CA SER A 80 3.58 1.18 13.60
C SER A 80 2.27 1.08 14.34
N GLN A 81 1.16 1.34 13.65
CA GLN A 81 -0.14 1.34 14.28
C GLN A 81 -1.25 0.87 13.33
N LEU A 82 -2.35 0.42 13.92
CA LEU A 82 -3.58 0.11 13.19
C LEU A 82 -4.46 1.36 13.19
N PHE A 83 -5.02 1.70 12.03
CA PHE A 83 -5.95 2.82 11.90
C PHE A 83 -7.36 2.33 11.55
N ASP A 84 -8.36 2.96 12.15
CA ASP A 84 -9.71 2.91 11.60
C ASP A 84 -9.77 3.74 10.30
N PRO A 85 -10.62 3.36 9.32
CA PRO A 85 -10.77 4.07 8.06
C PRO A 85 -10.93 5.59 8.16
N ALA A 86 -11.62 6.07 9.20
CA ALA A 86 -11.89 7.48 9.41
C ALA A 86 -10.68 8.26 9.95
N ASP A 87 -9.71 7.56 10.54
CA ASP A 87 -8.57 8.14 11.25
C ASP A 87 -7.28 8.13 10.40
N ILE A 88 -7.36 7.66 9.14
CA ILE A 88 -6.22 7.62 8.22
C ILE A 88 -5.69 9.05 7.98
N PRO A 89 -4.43 9.35 8.34
CA PRO A 89 -3.88 10.69 8.24
C PRO A 89 -3.42 11.00 6.81
N PHE A 90 -4.36 11.18 5.86
CA PHE A 90 -4.03 11.34 4.43
C PHE A 90 -3.06 12.47 4.08
N GLN A 91 -3.02 13.53 4.90
CA GLN A 91 -2.09 14.66 4.72
C GLN A 91 -0.65 14.25 5.05
N ASP A 92 -0.52 13.26 5.93
CA ASP A 92 0.71 12.62 6.32
C ASP A 92 0.80 11.26 5.60
N ILE A 93 0.66 11.21 4.27
CA ILE A 93 1.05 10.01 3.50
C ILE A 93 2.27 10.37 2.64
N ALA A 94 3.36 9.60 2.74
CA ALA A 94 4.64 9.95 2.12
C ALA A 94 4.65 9.67 0.63
N PHE A 95 3.84 8.73 0.15
CA PHE A 95 3.85 8.26 -1.24
C PHE A 95 2.47 8.37 -1.88
N SER A 96 2.40 8.98 -3.07
CA SER A 96 1.16 9.04 -3.87
C SER A 96 0.54 7.67 -4.10
N SER A 97 1.36 6.64 -4.36
CA SER A 97 0.91 5.27 -4.62
C SER A 97 0.09 4.71 -3.45
N VAL A 98 0.56 4.94 -2.22
CA VAL A 98 -0.12 4.51 -1.00
C VAL A 98 -1.35 5.35 -0.72
N SER A 99 -1.25 6.68 -0.85
CA SER A 99 -2.40 7.57 -0.66
C SER A 99 -3.54 7.22 -1.62
N LEU A 100 -3.19 6.95 -2.88
CA LEU A 100 -4.15 6.58 -3.91
C LEU A 100 -4.78 5.21 -3.64
N ALA A 101 -3.97 4.21 -3.30
CA ALA A 101 -4.47 2.88 -2.96
C ALA A 101 -5.44 2.93 -1.77
N LEU A 102 -5.12 3.68 -0.72
CA LEU A 102 -6.02 3.81 0.43
C LEU A 102 -7.33 4.53 0.07
N ARG A 103 -7.30 5.54 -0.82
CA ARG A 103 -8.53 6.21 -1.28
C ARG A 103 -9.44 5.26 -2.06
N TYR A 104 -8.91 4.55 -3.04
CA TYR A 104 -9.68 3.53 -3.76
C TYR A 104 -10.20 2.45 -2.83
N TYR A 105 -9.41 2.08 -1.82
CA TYR A 105 -9.81 1.09 -0.85
C TYR A 105 -11.06 1.52 -0.07
N LEU A 106 -11.09 2.77 0.39
CA LEU A 106 -12.26 3.33 1.07
C LEU A 106 -13.48 3.38 0.14
N GLU A 107 -13.31 3.78 -1.12
CA GLU A 107 -14.38 3.77 -2.13
C GLU A 107 -14.93 2.36 -2.38
N ASP A 108 -14.06 1.35 -2.47
CA ASP A 108 -14.42 -0.06 -2.66
C ASP A 108 -15.19 -0.62 -1.47
N VAL A 109 -14.75 -0.30 -0.25
CA VAL A 109 -15.44 -0.68 0.99
C VAL A 109 -16.83 -0.06 1.04
N GLU A 110 -16.96 1.23 0.75
CA GLU A 110 -18.25 1.93 0.71
C GLU A 110 -19.18 1.34 -0.36
N ALA A 111 -18.64 1.08 -1.56
CA ALA A 111 -19.37 0.49 -2.67
C ALA A 111 -19.68 -1.01 -2.48
N LYS A 112 -19.07 -1.66 -1.48
CA LYS A 112 -19.11 -3.12 -1.26
C LYS A 112 -18.71 -3.91 -2.51
N LYS A 113 -17.72 -3.40 -3.24
CA LYS A 113 -17.23 -3.96 -4.49
C LYS A 113 -15.73 -4.00 -4.44
N TRP A 114 -15.17 -5.19 -4.62
CA TRP A 114 -13.73 -5.33 -4.71
C TRP A 114 -13.27 -5.16 -6.14
N ARG A 115 -12.36 -4.21 -6.35
CA ARG A 115 -11.75 -3.98 -7.65
C ARG A 115 -10.24 -4.18 -7.55
N VAL A 116 -9.64 -4.52 -8.67
CA VAL A 116 -8.20 -4.37 -8.89
C VAL A 116 -8.02 -3.10 -9.71
N HIS A 117 -7.24 -2.17 -9.18
CA HIS A 117 -6.94 -0.90 -9.82
C HIS A 117 -5.58 -0.95 -10.49
N HIS A 118 -5.49 -0.45 -11.71
CA HIS A 118 -4.24 -0.29 -12.44
C HIS A 118 -4.17 1.10 -13.03
N GLY A 119 -2.97 1.68 -13.12
CA GLY A 119 -2.76 2.93 -13.81
C GLY A 119 -1.32 3.43 -13.69
N VAL A 120 -1.04 4.52 -14.40
CA VAL A 120 0.27 5.17 -14.43
C VAL A 120 0.23 6.40 -13.54
N ILE A 121 1.09 6.45 -12.52
CA ILE A 121 1.29 7.64 -11.68
C ILE A 121 2.31 8.54 -12.37
N GLU A 122 1.83 9.60 -13.01
CA GLU A 122 2.67 10.63 -13.60
C GLU A 122 2.89 11.78 -12.62
N LYS A 123 4.15 12.09 -12.35
CA LYS A 123 4.55 13.17 -11.45
C LYS A 123 4.75 14.47 -12.24
N LYS A 124 4.29 15.58 -11.68
CA LYS A 124 4.56 16.91 -12.25
C LYS A 124 6.06 17.17 -12.26
N LEU A 125 6.56 17.72 -13.36
CA LEU A 125 7.96 18.08 -13.49
C LEU A 125 8.37 19.07 -12.39
N GLY A 126 9.51 18.83 -11.75
CA GLY A 126 10.04 19.66 -10.66
C GLY A 126 9.49 19.33 -9.27
N SER A 127 8.55 18.40 -9.15
CA SER A 127 8.12 17.89 -7.84
C SER A 127 9.03 16.76 -7.34
N ALA A 128 9.10 16.57 -6.02
CA ALA A 128 9.80 15.42 -5.47
C ALA A 128 9.11 14.12 -5.93
N PRO A 129 9.84 13.03 -6.20
CA PRO A 129 9.25 11.78 -6.67
C PRO A 129 8.10 11.27 -5.79
N ASN A 130 8.19 11.48 -4.48
CA ASN A 130 7.23 10.98 -3.51
C ASN A 130 6.09 11.96 -3.19
N ASP A 131 6.15 13.21 -3.66
CA ASP A 131 5.17 14.25 -3.29
C ASP A 131 3.72 13.82 -3.63
N PRO A 132 2.86 13.63 -2.61
CA PRO A 132 1.48 13.16 -2.79
C PRO A 132 0.57 14.22 -3.43
N SER A 133 0.97 15.49 -3.50
CA SER A 133 0.15 16.58 -4.02
C SER A 133 0.36 16.88 -5.51
N THR A 134 1.34 16.22 -6.14
CA THR A 134 1.85 16.60 -7.46
C THR A 134 1.82 15.47 -8.49
N PHE A 135 0.75 14.67 -8.51
CA PHE A 135 0.60 13.60 -9.49
C PHE A 135 -0.71 13.68 -10.29
N GLN A 136 -0.70 12.99 -11.43
CA GLN A 136 -1.88 12.64 -12.22
C GLN A 136 -1.89 11.13 -12.42
N ILE A 137 -3.08 10.55 -12.58
CA ILE A 137 -3.23 9.14 -12.92
C ILE A 137 -3.63 9.07 -14.39
N LYS A 138 -2.88 8.32 -15.18
CA LYS A 138 -3.23 7.97 -16.55
C LYS A 138 -3.58 6.50 -16.65
N ASP A 139 -4.31 6.17 -17.73
CA ASP A 139 -4.65 4.80 -18.09
C ASP A 139 -5.29 4.01 -16.93
N LEU A 140 -6.08 4.71 -16.10
CA LEU A 140 -6.75 4.12 -14.96
C LEU A 140 -7.74 3.05 -15.42
N MET A 141 -7.52 1.83 -14.97
CA MET A 141 -8.43 0.69 -15.13
C MET A 141 -8.84 0.22 -13.74
N SER A 142 -10.11 -0.15 -13.59
CA SER A 142 -10.63 -0.73 -12.35
C SER A 142 -11.50 -1.92 -12.70
N MET A 143 -11.02 -3.12 -12.36
CA MET A 143 -11.64 -4.37 -12.74
C MET A 143 -12.30 -4.98 -11.50
N GLU A 144 -13.63 -5.10 -11.51
CA GLU A 144 -14.35 -5.79 -10.43
C GLU A 144 -13.93 -7.26 -10.41
N VAL A 145 -13.58 -7.76 -9.22
CA VAL A 145 -13.22 -9.15 -9.00
C VAL A 145 -14.36 -9.83 -8.24
N SER A 146 -14.93 -10.85 -8.86
CA SER A 146 -16.06 -11.66 -8.36
C SER A 146 -15.64 -12.66 -7.30
#